data_AF-A0A1W9UW66-F1
#
_entry.id   AF-A0A1W9UW66-F1
#
_cell.length_a   1.000
_cell.length_b   1.000
_cell.length_c   1.000
_cell.angle_alpha   90.00
_cell.angle_beta   90.00
_cell.angle_gamma   90.00
#
_symmetry.space_group_name_H-M   'P 1'
#
loop_
_entity.id
_entity.type
_entity.pdbx_description
1 polymer ?
#
loop_
_entity_poly.entity_id
_entity_poly.type
_entity_poly.pdbx_seq_one_letter_code
_entity_poly.pdbx_strand_id
1 'polypeptide(L)'
;MSLPLVDQVLQLTAWLLSLIMFILALYVLLLNTRHLANRHASSLFLLLAINNFAQGLMLGTTDAIQAALPASLLAAISPAIQPGLLIIAIVLLKPRWLDGRWRRIWWPVYGLVILPILLTLMDVGLNTHLWYTGLDAAAYTGGYVSLFDYTAGSLSLPVRVLNFYGTSVITIVLLLYVVLRDKELTPLTRRLARLLLGAQIVGIAF
;
A
#
# COMPACT_ATOMS: atom_id res chain seq x y z
N MET A 1 5.75 -29.24 -9.66
CA MET A 1 4.92 -28.97 -10.86
C MET A 1 5.34 -27.61 -11.38
N SER A 2 5.69 -27.46 -12.65
CA SER A 2 6.08 -26.15 -13.21
C SER A 2 4.85 -25.25 -13.31
N LEU A 3 4.97 -23.99 -12.88
CA LEU A 3 3.90 -22.99 -13.04
C LEU A 3 3.53 -22.82 -14.53
N PRO A 4 2.27 -22.50 -14.86
CA PRO A 4 1.90 -22.02 -16.18
C PRO A 4 2.79 -20.84 -16.62
N LEU A 5 3.07 -20.72 -17.93
CA LEU A 5 3.94 -19.66 -18.45
C LEU A 5 3.49 -18.25 -18.04
N VAL A 6 2.17 -18.02 -18.02
CA VAL A 6 1.58 -16.74 -17.60
C VAL A 6 1.94 -16.41 -16.15
N ASP A 7 1.82 -17.37 -15.24
CA ASP A 7 2.12 -17.18 -13.82
C ASP A 7 3.61 -16.95 -13.58
N GLN A 8 4.48 -17.62 -14.36
CA GLN A 8 5.92 -17.37 -14.33
C GLN A 8 6.25 -15.93 -14.76
N VAL A 9 5.63 -15.44 -15.85
CA VAL A 9 5.84 -14.07 -16.33
C VAL A 9 5.32 -13.06 -15.29
N LEU A 10 4.16 -13.29 -14.69
CA LEU A 10 3.61 -12.44 -13.64
C LEU A 10 4.50 -12.42 -12.39
N GLN A 11 4.98 -13.58 -11.95
CA GLN A 11 5.87 -13.71 -10.81
C GLN A 11 7.19 -12.96 -11.03
N LEU A 12 7.84 -13.16 -12.18
CA LEU A 12 9.09 -12.46 -12.51
C LEU A 12 8.87 -10.95 -12.63
N THR A 13 7.73 -10.53 -13.21
CA THR A 13 7.37 -9.11 -13.30
C THR A 13 7.18 -8.50 -11.92
N ALA A 14 6.45 -9.18 -11.03
CA ALA A 14 6.24 -8.74 -9.65
C ALA A 14 7.57 -8.61 -8.89
N TRP A 15 8.48 -9.59 -9.03
CA TRP A 15 9.81 -9.53 -8.40
C TRP A 15 10.71 -8.45 -8.99
N LEU A 16 10.68 -8.23 -10.30
CA LEU A 16 11.41 -7.15 -10.95
C LEU A 16 10.91 -5.78 -10.46
N LEU A 17 9.59 -5.58 -10.41
CA LEU A 17 8.98 -4.36 -9.88
C LEU A 17 9.33 -4.17 -8.42
N SER A 18 9.29 -5.23 -7.61
CA SER A 18 9.74 -5.19 -6.21
C SER A 18 11.18 -4.71 -6.09
N LEU A 19 12.09 -5.26 -6.89
CA LEU A 19 13.50 -4.88 -6.87
C LEU A 19 13.70 -3.41 -7.27
N ILE A 20 13.02 -2.95 -8.32
CA ILE A 20 13.06 -1.54 -8.75
C ILE A 20 12.57 -0.64 -7.62
N MET A 21 11.42 -0.96 -7.01
CA MET A 21 10.86 -0.17 -5.91
C MET A 21 11.78 -0.16 -4.69
N PHE A 22 12.43 -1.28 -4.38
CA PHE A 22 13.40 -1.37 -3.29
C PHE A 22 14.63 -0.49 -3.55
N ILE A 23 15.20 -0.55 -4.76
CA ILE A 23 16.33 0.30 -5.15
C ILE A 23 15.93 1.78 -5.07
N LEU A 24 14.75 2.14 -5.58
CA LEU A 24 14.22 3.52 -5.48
C LEU A 24 14.02 3.95 -4.03
N ALA A 25 13.50 3.07 -3.16
CA ALA A 25 13.34 3.35 -1.74
C ALA A 25 14.67 3.71 -1.09
N LEU A 26 15.72 2.91 -1.33
CA LEU A 26 17.06 3.17 -0.80
C LEU A 26 17.68 4.43 -1.40
N TYR A 27 17.63 4.57 -2.73
CA TYR A 27 18.20 5.69 -3.45
C TYR A 27 17.62 7.03 -2.95
N VAL A 28 16.29 7.14 -2.88
CA VAL A 28 15.61 8.36 -2.44
C VAL A 28 15.93 8.68 -0.97
N LEU A 29 15.99 7.65 -0.11
CA LEU A 29 16.36 7.83 1.29
C LEU A 29 17.79 8.36 1.43
N LEU A 30 18.74 7.76 0.71
CA LEU A 30 20.16 8.13 0.76
C LEU A 30 20.43 9.50 0.14
N LEU A 31 19.63 9.94 -0.84
CA LEU A 31 19.77 11.26 -1.45
C LEU A 31 19.64 12.39 -0.43
N ASN A 32 18.69 12.26 0.51
CA ASN A 32 18.62 13.13 1.68
C ASN A 32 17.74 12.51 2.79
N THR A 33 18.37 11.88 3.78
CA THR A 33 17.69 11.18 4.87
C THR A 33 16.90 12.11 5.80
N ARG A 34 17.21 13.41 5.80
CA ARG A 34 16.54 14.42 6.65
C ARG A 34 15.36 15.08 5.95
N HIS A 35 15.31 15.03 4.62
CA HIS A 35 14.23 15.67 3.86
C HIS A 35 12.93 14.87 3.98
N LEU A 36 11.87 15.53 4.44
CA LEU A 36 10.59 14.87 4.77
C LEU A 36 9.98 14.16 3.55
N ALA A 37 10.03 14.77 2.36
CA ALA A 37 9.58 14.12 1.13
C ALA A 37 10.33 12.84 0.79
N ASN A 38 11.64 12.82 1.01
CA ASN A 38 12.45 11.66 0.68
C ASN A 38 12.13 10.49 1.62
N ARG A 39 11.93 10.78 2.91
CA ARG A 39 11.56 9.77 3.90
C ARG A 39 10.21 9.14 3.55
N HIS A 40 9.18 9.94 3.30
CA HIS A 40 7.85 9.41 2.98
C HIS A 40 7.79 8.70 1.62
N ALA A 41 8.46 9.25 0.59
CA ALA A 41 8.56 8.60 -0.71
C ALA A 41 9.27 7.24 -0.59
N SER A 42 10.40 7.20 0.12
CA SER A 42 11.14 5.98 0.39
C SER A 42 10.30 4.94 1.13
N SER A 43 9.59 5.35 2.20
CA SER A 43 8.69 4.46 2.93
C SER A 43 7.60 3.88 2.05
N LEU A 44 6.96 4.69 1.19
CA LEU A 44 5.95 4.22 0.26
C LEU A 44 6.53 3.23 -0.77
N PHE A 45 7.70 3.54 -1.34
CA PHE A 45 8.39 2.62 -2.25
C PHE A 45 8.76 1.30 -1.57
N LEU A 46 9.16 1.34 -0.30
CA LEU A 46 9.44 0.13 0.46
C LEU A 46 8.17 -0.71 0.69
N LEU A 47 7.04 -0.08 1.03
CA LEU A 47 5.75 -0.77 1.14
C LEU A 47 5.36 -1.42 -0.20
N LEU A 48 5.48 -0.69 -1.30
CA LEU A 48 5.22 -1.22 -2.64
C LEU A 48 6.16 -2.38 -2.99
N ALA A 49 7.44 -2.29 -2.63
CA ALA A 49 8.41 -3.36 -2.85
C ALA A 49 7.98 -4.64 -2.12
N ILE A 50 7.70 -4.54 -0.81
CA ILE A 50 7.27 -5.69 0.01
C ILE A 50 5.96 -6.28 -0.53
N ASN A 51 5.00 -5.43 -0.92
CA ASN A 51 3.74 -5.88 -1.50
C ASN A 51 3.95 -6.67 -2.81
N ASN A 52 4.74 -6.14 -3.74
CA ASN A 52 5.03 -6.81 -5.01
C ASN A 52 5.83 -8.10 -4.80
N PHE A 53 6.78 -8.10 -3.86
CA PHE A 53 7.52 -9.30 -3.49
C PHE A 53 6.58 -10.40 -2.98
N ALA A 54 5.68 -10.05 -2.06
CA ALA A 54 4.71 -10.98 -1.50
C ALA A 54 3.72 -11.50 -2.56
N GLN A 55 3.30 -10.68 -3.53
CA GLN A 55 2.51 -11.14 -4.67
C GLN A 55 3.27 -12.16 -5.52
N GLY A 56 4.54 -11.89 -5.83
CA GLY A 56 5.37 -12.85 -6.57
C GLY A 56 5.61 -14.15 -5.80
N LEU A 57 5.74 -14.09 -4.48
CA LEU A 57 5.80 -15.30 -3.65
C LEU A 57 4.49 -16.10 -3.72
N MET A 58 3.34 -15.43 -3.59
CA MET A 58 2.00 -16.06 -3.62
C MET A 58 1.70 -16.79 -4.93
N LEU A 59 2.22 -16.32 -6.06
CA LEU A 59 2.05 -17.00 -7.34
C LEU A 59 2.79 -18.35 -7.41
N GLY A 60 3.82 -18.54 -6.60
CA GLY A 60 4.62 -19.76 -6.57
C GLY A 60 4.17 -20.81 -5.55
N THR A 61 3.15 -20.53 -4.74
CA THR A 61 2.77 -21.39 -3.61
C THR A 61 1.81 -22.49 -4.05
N THR A 62 2.09 -23.72 -3.61
CA THR A 62 1.28 -24.91 -3.93
C THR A 62 0.37 -25.37 -2.80
N ASP A 63 0.63 -24.91 -1.58
CA ASP A 63 -0.13 -25.28 -0.38
C ASP A 63 -0.23 -24.09 0.59
N ALA A 64 -1.16 -24.20 1.56
CA ALA A 64 -1.46 -23.11 2.47
C ALA A 64 -0.32 -22.78 3.44
N ILE A 65 0.56 -23.74 3.72
CA ILE A 65 1.71 -23.53 4.62
C ILE A 65 2.73 -22.63 3.91
N GLN A 66 3.03 -22.92 2.64
CA GLN A 66 3.90 -22.06 1.82
C GLN A 66 3.28 -20.67 1.60
N ALA A 67 1.96 -20.59 1.47
CA ALA A 67 1.23 -19.35 1.25
C ALA A 67 1.05 -18.49 2.52
N ALA A 68 1.31 -19.02 3.72
CA ALA A 68 1.09 -18.30 4.97
C ALA A 68 1.91 -17.00 5.10
N LEU A 69 3.20 -17.06 4.73
CA LEU A 69 4.07 -15.88 4.75
C LEU A 69 3.62 -14.81 3.73
N PRO A 70 3.48 -15.11 2.43
CA PRO A 70 3.03 -14.09 1.48
C PRO A 70 1.62 -13.57 1.80
N ALA A 71 0.69 -14.42 2.24
CA ALA A 71 -0.66 -13.98 2.63
C ALA A 71 -0.62 -12.98 3.80
N SER A 72 0.15 -13.26 4.85
CA SER A 72 0.31 -12.33 5.97
C SER A 72 1.00 -11.02 5.56
N LEU A 73 2.04 -11.06 4.71
CA LEU A 73 2.67 -9.85 4.19
C LEU A 73 1.70 -9.00 3.38
N LEU A 74 0.89 -9.62 2.52
CA LEU A 74 -0.15 -8.90 1.76
C LEU A 74 -1.23 -8.32 2.68
N ALA A 75 -1.69 -9.09 3.67
CA ALA A 75 -2.64 -8.62 4.68
C ALA A 75 -2.13 -7.39 5.44
N ALA A 76 -0.83 -7.37 5.78
CA ALA A 76 -0.21 -6.26 6.50
C ALA A 76 -0.01 -5.02 5.62
N ILE A 77 0.45 -5.20 4.38
CA ILE A 77 0.99 -4.12 3.56
C ILE A 77 -0.02 -3.55 2.58
N SER A 78 -0.84 -4.39 1.93
CA SER A 78 -1.76 -3.93 0.88
C SER A 78 -2.70 -2.81 1.36
N PRO A 79 -3.33 -2.90 2.56
CA PRO A 79 -4.18 -1.80 3.06
C PRO A 79 -3.40 -0.55 3.47
N ALA A 80 -2.09 -0.64 3.70
CA ALA A 80 -1.26 0.49 4.10
C ALA A 80 -0.90 1.43 2.93
N ILE A 81 -0.99 0.93 1.69
CA ILE A 81 -0.56 1.66 0.49
C ILE A 81 -1.38 2.92 0.26
N GLN A 82 -2.71 2.82 0.31
CA GLN A 82 -3.61 3.96 0.03
C GLN A 82 -3.48 5.14 1.02
N PRO A 83 -3.47 4.94 2.35
CA PRO A 83 -3.14 6.02 3.27
C PRO A 83 -1.70 6.54 3.07
N GLY A 84 -0.76 5.68 2.67
CA GLY A 84 0.59 6.10 2.27
C GLY A 84 0.60 7.03 1.05
N LEU A 85 -0.21 6.73 0.03
CA LEU A 85 -0.41 7.55 -1.17
C LEU A 85 -1.02 8.92 -0.82
N LEU A 86 -1.96 8.96 0.12
CA LEU A 86 -2.51 10.21 0.63
C LEU A 86 -1.41 11.07 1.27
N ILE A 87 -0.60 10.48 2.15
CA ILE A 87 0.49 11.19 2.83
C ILE A 87 1.47 11.73 1.80
N ILE A 88 1.94 10.92 0.84
CA ILE A 88 2.92 11.40 -0.14
C ILE A 88 2.36 12.51 -1.03
N ALA A 89 1.07 12.44 -1.40
CA ALA A 89 0.42 13.50 -2.17
C ALA A 89 0.48 14.84 -1.42
N ILE A 90 0.23 14.84 -0.11
CA ILE A 90 0.37 16.05 0.72
C ILE A 90 1.81 16.52 0.79
N VAL A 91 2.73 15.61 1.08
CA VAL A 91 4.15 15.96 1.25
C VAL A 91 4.70 16.63 -0.01
N LEU A 92 4.32 16.15 -1.20
CA LEU A 92 4.79 16.69 -2.47
C LEU A 92 4.07 17.97 -2.90
N LEU A 93 2.78 18.10 -2.61
CA LEU A 93 1.96 19.19 -3.13
C LEU A 93 1.78 20.35 -2.14
N LYS A 94 1.66 20.03 -0.84
CA LYS A 94 1.39 20.97 0.25
C LYS A 94 2.12 20.57 1.55
N PRO A 95 3.46 20.55 1.58
CA PRO A 95 4.23 20.12 2.75
C PRO A 95 3.89 20.93 4.02
N ARG A 96 3.54 22.22 3.87
CA ARG A 96 3.11 23.09 4.99
C ARG A 96 1.88 22.57 5.75
N TRP A 97 1.09 21.67 5.18
CA TRP A 97 -0.08 21.06 5.85
C TRP A 97 0.31 19.97 6.84
N LEU A 98 1.54 19.44 6.75
CA LEU A 98 2.09 18.48 7.70
C LEU A 98 2.82 19.16 8.87
N ASP A 99 3.05 20.47 8.78
CA ASP A 99 3.69 21.27 9.80
C ASP A 99 2.70 22.13 10.60
N GLY A 100 3.10 22.56 11.79
CA GLY A 100 2.34 23.48 12.63
C GLY A 100 0.99 22.93 13.12
N ARG A 101 -0.07 23.75 13.03
CA ARG A 101 -1.40 23.46 13.60
C ARG A 101 -2.09 22.25 12.95
N TRP A 102 -1.84 22.01 11.66
CA TRP A 102 -2.50 20.95 10.88
C TRP A 102 -1.86 19.57 11.06
N ARG A 103 -0.64 19.51 11.64
CA ARG A 103 0.07 18.26 11.91
C ARG A 103 -0.78 17.23 12.67
N ARG A 104 -1.63 17.68 13.60
CA ARG A 104 -2.45 16.78 14.42
C ARG A 104 -3.51 16.01 13.61
N ILE A 105 -4.00 16.60 12.53
CA ILE A 105 -5.03 16.00 11.66
C ILE A 105 -4.46 14.82 10.86
N TRP A 106 -3.15 14.75 10.68
CA TRP A 106 -2.49 13.69 9.92
C TRP A 106 -2.11 12.46 10.77
N TRP A 107 -2.08 12.57 12.11
CA TRP A 107 -1.80 11.42 12.99
C TRP A 107 -2.72 10.22 12.74
N PRO A 108 -4.05 10.40 12.60
CA PRO A 108 -4.94 9.31 12.23
C PRO A 108 -4.54 8.61 10.91
N VAL A 109 -4.09 9.37 9.89
CA VAL A 109 -3.68 8.80 8.59
C VAL A 109 -2.41 7.97 8.74
N TYR A 110 -1.43 8.44 9.52
CA TYR A 110 -0.27 7.61 9.89
C TYR A 110 -0.68 6.35 10.65
N GLY A 111 -1.66 6.48 11.55
CA GLY A 111 -2.28 5.35 12.23
C GLY A 111 -2.84 4.33 11.25
N LEU A 112 -3.56 4.77 10.20
CA LEU A 112 -4.12 3.88 9.18
C LEU A 112 -3.04 3.14 8.35
N VAL A 113 -1.85 3.73 8.14
CA VAL A 113 -0.72 3.02 7.50
C VAL A 113 -0.22 1.88 8.40
N ILE A 114 -0.09 2.13 9.70
CA ILE A 114 0.50 1.19 10.65
C ILE A 114 -0.51 0.12 11.13
N LEU A 115 -1.79 0.48 11.21
CA LEU A 115 -2.87 -0.36 11.73
C LEU A 115 -2.93 -1.77 11.12
N PRO A 116 -2.99 -1.97 9.78
CA PRO A 116 -3.08 -3.31 9.20
C PRO A 116 -1.84 -4.16 9.52
N ILE A 117 -0.66 -3.53 9.65
CA ILE A 117 0.58 -4.22 10.03
C ILE A 117 0.46 -4.75 11.46
N LEU A 118 0.03 -3.90 12.40
CA LEU A 118 -0.13 -4.31 13.80
C LEU A 118 -1.21 -5.38 13.97
N LEU A 119 -2.37 -5.21 13.31
CA LEU A 119 -3.44 -6.20 13.37
C LEU A 119 -2.98 -7.55 12.81
N THR A 120 -2.27 -7.55 11.68
CA THR A 120 -1.73 -8.80 11.11
C THR A 120 -0.70 -9.45 12.03
N LEU A 121 0.20 -8.67 12.65
CA LEU A 121 1.17 -9.21 13.61
C LEU A 121 0.49 -9.80 14.85
N MET A 122 -0.57 -9.15 15.35
CA MET A 122 -1.37 -9.69 16.45
C MET A 122 -2.07 -10.97 16.04
N ASP A 123 -2.67 -11.02 14.85
CA ASP A 123 -3.37 -12.20 14.37
C ASP A 123 -2.40 -13.38 14.14
N VAL A 124 -1.21 -13.14 13.59
CA VAL A 124 -0.20 -14.19 13.40
C VAL A 124 0.39 -14.65 14.74
N GLY A 125 0.66 -13.73 15.67
CA GLY A 125 1.32 -14.06 16.94
C GLY A 125 0.40 -14.56 18.05
N LEU A 126 -0.85 -14.11 18.06
CA LEU A 126 -1.83 -14.34 19.13
C LEU A 126 -3.11 -15.05 18.64
N ASN A 127 -3.26 -15.27 17.33
CA ASN A 127 -4.42 -15.93 16.72
C ASN A 127 -5.75 -15.20 17.01
N THR A 128 -5.72 -13.87 17.04
CA THR A 128 -6.89 -13.04 17.42
C THR A 128 -7.95 -12.91 16.33
N HIS A 129 -7.61 -13.19 15.07
CA HIS A 129 -8.50 -13.09 13.90
C HIS A 129 -9.26 -11.75 13.78
N LEU A 130 -8.63 -10.64 14.17
CA LEU A 130 -9.21 -9.30 14.08
C LEU A 130 -9.24 -8.83 12.62
N TRP A 131 -8.18 -9.08 11.87
CA TRP A 131 -8.05 -8.69 10.47
C TRP A 131 -7.72 -9.89 9.59
N TYR A 132 -6.59 -10.55 9.86
CA TYR A 132 -6.06 -11.67 9.11
C TYR A 132 -6.59 -13.00 9.67
N THR A 133 -7.22 -13.79 8.81
CA THR A 133 -7.81 -15.09 9.15
C THR A 133 -7.00 -16.27 8.63
N GLY A 134 -6.02 -16.03 7.77
CA GLY A 134 -5.28 -17.08 7.08
C GLY A 134 -6.05 -17.66 5.89
N LEU A 135 -5.38 -18.56 5.18
CA LEU A 135 -5.96 -19.33 4.07
C LEU A 135 -6.52 -20.65 4.62
N ASP A 136 -7.68 -21.07 4.11
CA ASP A 136 -8.22 -22.40 4.42
C ASP A 136 -7.35 -23.49 3.78
N ALA A 137 -6.65 -24.24 4.61
CA ALA A 137 -5.74 -25.30 4.17
C ALA A 137 -6.45 -26.44 3.43
N ALA A 138 -7.75 -26.66 3.66
CA ALA A 138 -8.52 -27.71 2.98
C ALA A 138 -9.02 -27.25 1.60
N ALA A 139 -9.28 -25.95 1.43
CA ALA A 139 -9.81 -25.38 0.19
C ALA A 139 -8.74 -24.75 -0.72
N TYR A 140 -7.55 -24.44 -0.18
CA TYR A 140 -6.49 -23.77 -0.93
C TYR A 140 -5.78 -24.73 -1.89
N THR A 141 -5.93 -24.50 -3.19
CA THR A 141 -5.35 -25.31 -4.26
C THR A 141 -4.10 -24.71 -4.91
N GLY A 142 -3.50 -23.69 -4.27
CA GLY A 142 -2.35 -22.96 -4.83
C GLY A 142 -2.75 -21.74 -5.66
N GLY A 143 -1.77 -20.86 -5.90
CA GLY A 143 -1.92 -19.65 -6.70
C GLY A 143 -2.49 -18.44 -5.95
N TYR A 144 -2.89 -17.42 -6.72
CA TYR A 144 -3.41 -16.15 -6.19
C TYR A 144 -4.82 -16.32 -5.62
N VAL A 145 -5.04 -15.73 -4.45
CA VAL A 145 -6.33 -15.64 -3.78
C VAL A 145 -6.60 -14.18 -3.47
N SER A 146 -7.87 -13.76 -3.55
CA SER A 146 -8.24 -12.38 -3.25
C SER A 146 -7.88 -12.04 -1.80
N LEU A 147 -7.35 -10.84 -1.59
CA LEU A 147 -7.05 -10.32 -0.25
C LEU A 147 -8.24 -10.47 0.71
N PHE A 148 -9.46 -10.32 0.19
CA PHE A 148 -10.67 -10.34 0.99
C PHE A 148 -11.03 -11.72 1.55
N ASP A 149 -10.52 -12.80 0.94
CA ASP A 149 -10.85 -14.17 1.35
C ASP A 149 -10.08 -14.58 2.62
N TYR A 150 -8.88 -14.03 2.82
CA TYR A 150 -8.03 -14.31 3.99
C TYR A 150 -7.89 -13.12 4.96
N THR A 151 -8.68 -12.06 4.76
CA THR A 151 -8.79 -10.91 5.67
C THR A 151 -10.23 -10.71 6.14
N ALA A 152 -10.89 -11.78 6.54
CA ALA A 152 -12.31 -11.81 6.91
C ALA A 152 -12.56 -11.67 8.43
N GLY A 153 -11.60 -11.10 9.17
CA GLY A 153 -11.70 -10.93 10.62
C GLY A 153 -12.79 -9.96 11.08
N SER A 154 -12.97 -9.85 12.40
CA SER A 154 -14.03 -9.02 13.00
C SER A 154 -13.92 -7.51 12.68
N LEU A 155 -12.70 -7.02 12.45
CA LEU A 155 -12.38 -5.64 12.06
C LEU A 155 -12.16 -5.49 10.54
N SER A 156 -12.49 -6.51 9.75
CA SER A 156 -12.30 -6.48 8.30
C SER A 156 -13.03 -5.33 7.61
N LEU A 157 -14.32 -5.13 7.93
CA LEU A 157 -15.12 -4.05 7.35
C LEU A 157 -14.55 -2.65 7.66
N PRO A 158 -14.31 -2.25 8.93
CA PRO A 158 -13.79 -0.91 9.21
C PRO A 158 -12.40 -0.69 8.60
N VAL A 159 -11.51 -1.68 8.63
CA VAL A 159 -10.20 -1.57 7.96
C VAL A 159 -10.40 -1.39 6.46
N ARG A 160 -11.28 -2.16 5.81
CA ARG A 160 -11.55 -2.02 4.38
C ARG A 160 -12.09 -0.63 4.02
N VAL A 161 -13.10 -0.18 4.74
CA VAL A 161 -13.74 1.12 4.52
C VAL A 161 -12.75 2.26 4.72
N LEU A 162 -11.97 2.26 5.80
CA LEU A 162 -11.03 3.34 6.07
C LEU A 162 -9.81 3.30 5.16
N ASN A 163 -9.18 2.13 4.99
CA ASN A 163 -7.92 2.00 4.29
C ASN A 163 -8.05 1.93 2.77
N PHE A 164 -9.06 1.27 2.20
CA PHE A 164 -9.19 1.18 0.75
C PHE A 164 -10.07 2.28 0.17
N TYR A 165 -11.24 2.53 0.76
CA TYR A 165 -12.22 3.46 0.17
C TYR A 165 -12.07 4.88 0.69
N GLY A 166 -12.05 5.07 2.01
CA GLY A 166 -12.04 6.37 2.66
C GLY A 166 -10.80 7.20 2.30
N THR A 167 -9.61 6.64 2.50
CA THR A 167 -8.35 7.31 2.13
C THR A 167 -8.27 7.58 0.62
N SER A 168 -8.70 6.65 -0.23
CA SER A 168 -8.72 6.84 -1.69
C SER A 168 -9.61 8.01 -2.11
N VAL A 169 -10.83 8.10 -1.57
CA VAL A 169 -11.75 9.21 -1.84
C VAL A 169 -11.16 10.53 -1.35
N ILE A 170 -10.59 10.56 -0.14
CA ILE A 170 -9.93 11.75 0.40
C ILE A 170 -8.77 12.18 -0.50
N THR A 171 -7.94 11.24 -0.97
CA THR A 171 -6.83 11.51 -1.90
C THR A 171 -7.34 12.12 -3.20
N ILE A 172 -8.38 11.55 -3.81
CA ILE A 172 -8.96 12.09 -5.05
C ILE A 172 -9.51 13.51 -4.83
N VAL A 173 -10.31 13.71 -3.79
CA VAL A 173 -10.89 15.04 -3.48
C VAL A 173 -9.80 16.07 -3.28
N LEU A 174 -8.74 15.69 -2.57
CA LEU A 174 -7.61 16.57 -2.33
C LEU A 174 -6.85 16.92 -3.61
N LEU A 175 -6.55 15.92 -4.44
CA LEU A 175 -5.87 16.13 -5.71
C LEU A 175 -6.71 17.00 -6.66
N LEU A 176 -8.03 16.78 -6.71
CA LEU A 176 -8.95 17.64 -7.46
C LEU A 176 -8.96 19.07 -6.94
N TYR A 177 -8.99 19.26 -5.62
CA TYR A 177 -8.90 20.58 -5.01
C TYR A 177 -7.61 21.31 -5.42
N VAL A 178 -6.46 20.63 -5.33
CA VAL A 178 -5.15 21.17 -5.72
C VAL A 178 -5.10 21.52 -7.21
N VAL A 179 -5.66 20.67 -8.08
CA VAL A 179 -5.65 20.89 -9.54
C VAL A 179 -6.56 22.06 -9.95
N LEU A 180 -7.76 22.16 -9.37
CA LEU A 180 -8.81 23.08 -9.83
C LEU A 180 -8.82 24.43 -9.11
N ARG A 181 -8.61 24.43 -7.79
CA ARG A 181 -8.82 25.62 -6.94
C ARG A 181 -7.54 26.36 -6.60
N ASP A 182 -6.41 25.69 -6.61
CA ASP A 182 -5.17 26.25 -6.08
C ASP A 182 -4.40 27.06 -7.12
N LYS A 183 -4.60 28.38 -7.08
CA LYS A 183 -4.00 29.33 -8.03
C LYS A 183 -2.55 29.67 -7.70
N GLU A 184 -2.08 29.38 -6.48
CA GLU A 184 -0.73 29.73 -6.02
C GLU A 184 0.34 28.68 -6.39
N LEU A 185 -0.08 27.57 -7.01
CA LEU A 185 0.84 26.49 -7.34
C LEU A 185 1.67 26.77 -8.58
N THR A 186 2.93 26.34 -8.52
CA THR A 186 3.79 26.31 -9.69
C THR A 186 3.20 25.37 -10.77
N PRO A 187 3.48 25.63 -12.06
CA PRO A 187 3.01 24.76 -13.15
C PRO A 187 3.48 23.31 -12.98
N LEU A 188 4.68 23.11 -12.43
CA LEU A 188 5.27 21.80 -12.19
C LEU A 188 4.49 21.03 -11.11
N THR A 189 4.17 21.67 -9.98
CA THR A 189 3.35 21.08 -8.91
C THR A 189 1.96 20.71 -9.42
N ARG A 190 1.35 21.56 -10.26
CA ARG A 190 0.03 21.25 -10.86
C ARG A 190 0.10 20.10 -11.87
N ARG A 191 1.22 19.92 -12.57
CA ARG A 191 1.45 18.76 -13.45
C ARG A 191 1.59 17.48 -12.61
N LEU A 192 2.35 17.52 -11.53
CA LEU A 192 2.47 16.39 -10.59
C LEU A 192 1.11 16.01 -10.00
N ALA A 193 0.30 16.98 -9.56
CA ALA A 193 -1.03 16.71 -9.04
C ALA A 193 -1.94 16.01 -10.06
N ARG A 194 -1.88 16.41 -11.34
CA ARG A 194 -2.61 15.74 -12.43
C ARG A 194 -2.13 14.31 -12.68
N LEU A 195 -0.82 14.08 -12.64
CA LEU A 195 -0.25 12.74 -12.79
C LEU A 195 -0.66 11.82 -11.63
N LEU A 196 -0.59 12.33 -10.39
CA LEU A 196 -1.03 11.59 -9.20
C LEU A 196 -2.54 11.30 -9.26
N LEU A 197 -3.34 12.25 -9.72
CA LEU A 197 -4.79 12.05 -9.88
C LEU A 197 -5.10 10.97 -10.92
N GLY A 198 -4.42 11.03 -12.07
CA GLY A 198 -4.55 10.00 -13.10
C GLY A 198 -4.15 8.61 -12.58
N ALA A 199 -3.01 8.52 -11.87
CA ALA A 199 -2.56 7.28 -11.25
C ALA A 199 -3.57 6.74 -10.22
N GLN A 200 -4.14 7.60 -9.38
CA GLN A 200 -5.13 7.20 -8.37
C GLN A 200 -6.43 6.68 -9.01
N ILE A 201 -6.91 7.33 -10.07
CA ILE A 201 -8.11 6.89 -10.80
C ILE A 201 -7.88 5.53 -11.45
N VAL A 202 -6.74 5.35 -12.12
CA VAL A 202 -6.36 4.06 -12.71
C VAL A 202 -6.27 2.99 -11.62
N GLY A 203 -5.61 3.28 -10.50
CA GLY A 203 -5.44 2.32 -9.40
C GLY A 203 -6.71 1.96 -8.61
N ILE A 204 -7.84 2.62 -8.84
CA ILE A 204 -9.15 2.25 -8.26
C ILE A 204 -10.02 1.52 -9.29
N ALA A 205 -9.78 1.75 -10.59
CA ALA A 205 -10.53 1.11 -11.67
C ALA A 205 -10.10 -0.34 -11.94
N PHE A 206 -8.95 -0.77 -11.39
CA PHE A 206 -8.38 -2.11 -11.46
C PHE A 206 -8.16 -2.67 -10.05
#